data_AF-A0A5P8JRK6-F1
#
_entry.id   AF-A0A5P8JRK6-F1
#
_cell.length_a   1.000
_cell.length_b   1.000
_cell.length_c   1.000
_cell.angle_alpha   90.00
_cell.angle_beta   90.00
_cell.angle_gamma   90.00
#
_symmetry.space_group_name_H-M   'P 1'
#
loop_
_entity.id
_entity.type
_entity.pdbx_description
1 polymer ?
#
loop_
_entity_poly.entity_id
_entity_poly.type
_entity_poly.pdbx_seq_one_letter_code
_entity_poly.pdbx_strand_id
1 'polypeptide(L)'
;MKLSLIKLPALFGVLYAAFTAIVLIVASVFAFTKGFSTAAVGTNLMNWEPHWWYLSIVGGGLHLISFIKSRSRKLLIANTIGICLFIGYALVPNYALILLVIHVIVIQVMAKADVHPTTISNEVA
;
A
#
# COMPACT_ATOMS: atom_id res chain seq x y z
N MET A 1 10.26 18.59 8.09
CA MET A 1 10.34 17.95 6.75
C MET A 1 9.02 18.22 6.03
N LYS A 2 9.01 18.95 4.90
CA LYS A 2 7.75 19.18 4.16
C LYS A 2 7.29 17.84 3.55
N LEU A 3 6.12 17.35 3.96
CA LEU A 3 5.56 16.13 3.39
C LEU A 3 5.19 16.39 1.93
N SER A 4 5.91 15.78 1.00
CA SER A 4 5.57 15.84 -0.42
C SER A 4 4.45 14.84 -0.72
N LEU A 5 3.46 15.26 -1.51
CA LEU A 5 2.37 14.39 -1.99
C LEU A 5 2.88 13.16 -2.78
N ILE A 6 4.15 13.17 -3.23
CA ILE A 6 4.81 12.04 -3.90
C ILE A 6 5.32 11.00 -2.89
N LYS A 7 5.67 11.41 -1.66
CA LYS A 7 6.17 10.53 -0.61
C LYS A 7 5.09 10.11 0.39
N LEU A 8 3.97 10.83 0.44
CA LEU A 8 2.84 10.51 1.30
C LEU A 8 2.27 9.08 1.09
N PRO A 9 2.16 8.54 -0.14
CA PRO A 9 1.70 7.16 -0.33
C PRO A 9 2.67 6.15 0.28
N ALA A 10 3.98 6.39 0.21
CA ALA A 10 4.97 5.49 0.81
C ALA A 10 4.89 5.49 2.34
N LEU A 11 4.65 6.65 2.96
CA LEU A 11 4.45 6.75 4.42
C LEU A 11 3.18 6.01 4.86
N PHE A 12 2.06 6.25 4.17
CA PHE A 12 0.83 5.51 4.43
C PHE A 12 1.02 4.00 4.21
N GLY A 13 1.72 3.63 3.13
CA GLY A 13 2.06 2.25 2.81
C GLY A 13 2.81 1.54 3.93
N VAL A 14 3.77 2.20 4.61
CA VAL A 14 4.48 1.62 5.77
C VAL A 14 3.50 1.28 6.90
N LEU A 15 2.60 2.20 7.24
CA LEU A 15 1.60 1.98 8.28
C LEU A 15 0.63 0.85 7.89
N TYR A 16 0.18 0.85 6.63
CA TYR A 16 -0.73 -0.18 6.11
C TYR A 16 -0.06 -1.56 6.05
N ALA A 17 1.21 -1.64 5.67
CA ALA A 17 1.99 -2.88 5.66
C ALA A 17 2.17 -3.44 7.07
N ALA A 18 2.48 -2.59 8.06
CA ALA A 18 2.55 -2.98 9.47
C ALA A 18 1.20 -3.48 9.99
N PHE A 19 0.12 -2.75 9.69
CA PHE A 19 -1.24 -3.18 9.99
C PHE A 19 -1.55 -4.56 9.37
N THR A 20 -1.25 -4.74 8.08
CA THR A 20 -1.49 -6.01 7.37
C THR A 20 -0.71 -7.17 7.99
N ALA A 21 0.55 -6.93 8.39
CA ALA A 21 1.37 -7.93 9.06
C ALA A 21 0.76 -8.35 10.42
N ILE A 22 0.27 -7.39 11.21
CA ILE A 22 -0.43 -7.67 12.48
C ILE A 22 -1.68 -8.51 12.21
N VAL A 23 -2.51 -8.09 11.25
CA VAL A 23 -3.75 -8.81 10.89
C VAL A 23 -3.45 -10.25 10.44
N LEU A 24 -2.39 -10.45 9.63
CA LEU A 24 -1.95 -11.78 9.20
C LEU A 24 -1.52 -12.66 10.39
N ILE A 25 -0.77 -12.11 11.34
CA ILE A 25 -0.35 -12.83 12.55
C ILE A 25 -1.57 -13.23 13.37
N VAL A 26 -2.49 -12.28 13.62
CA VAL A 26 -3.70 -12.55 14.41
C VAL A 26 -4.60 -13.57 13.70
N ALA A 27 -4.80 -13.46 12.39
CA ALA A 27 -5.57 -14.43 11.61
C ALA A 27 -4.95 -15.84 11.67
N SER A 28 -3.62 -15.91 11.67
CA SER A 28 -2.87 -17.17 11.81
C SER A 28 -3.07 -17.77 13.21
N VAL A 29 -2.94 -16.97 14.27
CA VAL A 29 -3.19 -17.43 15.66
C VAL A 29 -4.62 -17.96 15.82
N PHE A 30 -5.62 -17.25 15.28
CA PHE A 30 -7.01 -17.72 15.30
C PHE A 30 -7.18 -19.05 14.55
N ALA A 31 -6.53 -19.21 13.39
CA ALA A 31 -6.54 -20.48 12.65
C ALA A 31 -5.88 -21.62 13.44
N PHE A 32 -4.79 -21.35 14.19
CA PHE A 32 -4.13 -22.35 15.04
C PHE A 32 -5.07 -22.92 16.11
N THR A 33 -5.93 -22.10 16.71
CA THR A 33 -6.87 -22.56 17.76
C THR A 33 -7.91 -23.58 17.28
N LYS A 34 -8.09 -23.72 15.95
CA LYS A 34 -9.11 -24.57 15.31
C LYS A 34 -8.52 -25.65 14.40
N GLY A 35 -7.20 -25.85 14.42
CA GLY A 35 -6.47 -26.65 13.45
C GLY A 35 -6.01 -25.79 12.28
N PHE A 36 -4.71 -25.45 12.26
CA PHE A 36 -4.15 -24.50 11.31
C PHE A 36 -4.32 -24.98 9.86
N SER A 37 -4.83 -24.10 9.01
CA SER A 37 -4.77 -24.23 7.56
C SER A 37 -4.69 -22.85 6.92
N THR A 38 -4.03 -22.76 5.77
CA THR A 38 -3.95 -21.50 5.00
C THR A 38 -5.33 -21.02 4.53
N ALA A 39 -6.24 -21.96 4.25
CA ALA A 39 -7.63 -21.67 3.96
C ALA A 39 -8.34 -20.97 5.14
N ALA A 40 -8.17 -21.47 6.37
CA ALA A 40 -8.75 -20.85 7.56
C ALA A 40 -8.22 -19.43 7.81
N VAL A 41 -6.92 -19.20 7.58
CA VAL A 41 -6.34 -17.84 7.61
C VAL A 41 -7.01 -16.95 6.56
N GLY A 42 -7.12 -17.43 5.33
CA GLY A 42 -7.80 -16.71 4.25
C GLY A 42 -9.26 -16.36 4.58
N THR A 43 -10.02 -17.29 5.16
CA THR A 43 -11.40 -17.05 5.61
C THR A 43 -11.46 -15.97 6.69
N ASN A 44 -10.57 -15.98 7.67
CA ASN A 44 -10.52 -14.92 8.69
C ASN A 44 -10.27 -13.55 8.04
N LEU A 45 -9.32 -13.47 7.10
CA LEU A 45 -9.00 -12.23 6.39
C LEU A 45 -10.17 -11.70 5.56
N MET A 46 -10.87 -12.57 4.82
CA MET A 46 -12.09 -12.20 4.08
C MET A 46 -13.20 -11.68 5.00
N ASN A 47 -13.39 -12.31 6.17
CA ASN A 47 -14.43 -11.92 7.11
C ASN A 47 -14.13 -10.59 7.82
N TRP A 48 -12.86 -10.25 7.99
CA TRP A 48 -12.45 -9.03 8.70
C TRP A 48 -12.34 -7.81 7.79
N GLU A 49 -12.03 -8.00 6.50
CA GLU A 49 -11.87 -6.93 5.51
C GLU A 49 -13.00 -5.87 5.54
N PRO A 50 -14.29 -6.23 5.64
CA PRO A 50 -15.38 -5.25 5.62
C PRO A 50 -15.33 -4.20 6.74
N HIS A 51 -14.53 -4.41 7.78
CA HIS A 51 -14.38 -3.45 8.88
C HIS A 51 -13.40 -2.31 8.57
N TRP A 52 -12.56 -2.45 7.54
CA TRP A 52 -11.49 -1.48 7.24
C TRP A 52 -11.22 -1.26 5.75
N TRP A 53 -12.08 -1.74 4.86
CA TRP A 53 -12.02 -1.54 3.40
C TRP A 53 -11.76 -0.07 2.99
N TYR A 54 -12.27 0.90 3.75
CA TYR A 54 -12.08 2.32 3.50
C TYR A 54 -10.59 2.75 3.57
N LEU A 55 -9.75 2.04 4.33
CA LEU A 55 -8.30 2.29 4.35
C LEU A 55 -7.69 2.00 2.98
N SER A 56 -8.23 1.02 2.25
CA SER A 56 -7.79 0.73 0.89
C SER A 56 -8.17 1.83 -0.11
N ILE A 57 -9.34 2.47 0.06
CA ILE A 57 -9.68 3.67 -0.73
C ILE A 57 -8.66 4.78 -0.49
N VAL A 58 -8.34 5.05 0.78
CA VAL A 58 -7.38 6.11 1.13
C VAL A 58 -6.02 5.83 0.50
N GLY A 59 -5.51 4.59 0.65
CA GLY A 59 -4.24 4.18 0.05
C GLY A 59 -4.22 4.28 -1.48
N GLY A 60 -5.25 3.75 -2.13
CA GLY A 60 -5.40 3.83 -3.59
C GLY A 60 -5.50 5.27 -4.08
N GLY A 61 -6.25 6.12 -3.37
CA GLY A 61 -6.37 7.54 -3.67
C GLY A 61 -5.04 8.30 -3.54
N LEU A 62 -4.23 7.99 -2.52
CA LEU A 62 -2.89 8.56 -2.37
C LEU A 62 -1.98 8.17 -3.55
N HIS A 63 -2.00 6.90 -3.96
CA HIS A 63 -1.24 6.47 -5.14
C HIS A 63 -1.75 7.13 -6.44
N LEU A 64 -3.06 7.32 -6.59
CA LEU A 64 -3.62 8.03 -7.75
C LEU A 64 -3.16 9.49 -7.80
N ILE A 65 -3.22 10.21 -6.69
CA ILE A 65 -2.73 11.59 -6.60
C ILE A 65 -1.24 11.64 -6.94
N SER A 66 -0.44 10.74 -6.37
CA SER A 66 0.99 10.66 -6.66
C SER A 66 1.26 10.29 -8.12
N PHE A 67 0.47 9.40 -8.72
CA PHE A 67 0.56 9.03 -10.13
C PHE A 67 0.39 10.25 -11.03
N ILE A 68 -0.68 11.03 -10.82
CA ILE A 68 -0.98 12.24 -11.60
C ILE A 68 0.17 13.27 -11.52
N LYS A 69 0.83 13.38 -10.36
CA LYS A 69 1.96 14.32 -10.15
C LYS A 69 3.32 13.77 -10.56
N SER A 70 3.43 12.47 -10.84
CA SER A 70 4.71 11.81 -11.14
C SER A 70 5.19 12.13 -12.55
N ARG A 71 6.48 12.46 -12.67
CA ARG A 71 7.16 12.63 -13.97
C ARG A 71 8.19 11.54 -14.26
N SER A 72 8.52 10.72 -13.25
CA SER A 72 9.45 9.59 -13.39
C SER A 72 8.69 8.33 -13.79
N ARG A 73 9.16 7.62 -14.83
CA ARG A 73 8.63 6.31 -15.24
C ARG A 73 8.60 5.32 -14.08
N LYS A 74 9.63 5.35 -13.21
CA LYS A 74 9.72 4.49 -12.03
C LYS A 74 8.59 4.76 -11.03
N LEU A 75 8.29 6.03 -10.77
CA LEU A 75 7.19 6.43 -9.89
C LEU A 75 5.82 6.15 -10.51
N LEU A 76 5.66 6.31 -11.82
CA LEU A 76 4.41 5.96 -12.51
C LEU A 76 4.11 4.47 -12.33
N ILE A 77 5.08 3.59 -12.62
CA ILE A 77 4.94 2.14 -12.43
C ILE A 77 4.65 1.80 -10.96
N ALA A 78 5.40 2.37 -10.02
CA ALA A 78 5.21 2.10 -8.60
C ALA A 78 3.80 2.50 -8.12
N ASN A 79 3.29 3.64 -8.58
CA ASN A 79 1.93 4.07 -8.23
C ASN A 79 0.85 3.22 -8.91
N THR A 80 1.04 2.77 -10.15
CA THR A 80 0.13 1.81 -10.80
C THR A 80 0.03 0.52 -9.98
N ILE A 81 1.19 -0.05 -9.59
CA ILE A 81 1.21 -1.27 -8.75
C ILE A 81 0.58 -0.98 -7.38
N GLY A 82 0.85 0.19 -6.79
CA GLY A 82 0.23 0.65 -5.54
C GLY A 82 -1.30 0.69 -5.61
N ILE A 83 -1.87 1.25 -6.68
CA ILE A 83 -3.33 1.25 -6.90
C ILE A 83 -3.86 -0.20 -6.95
N CYS A 84 -3.21 -1.07 -7.74
CA CYS A 84 -3.59 -2.47 -7.84
C CYS A 84 -3.49 -3.21 -6.50
N LEU A 85 -2.49 -2.90 -5.68
CA LEU A 85 -2.34 -3.47 -4.34
C LEU A 85 -3.53 -3.13 -3.45
N PHE A 86 -3.93 -1.86 -3.43
CA PHE A 86 -5.06 -1.43 -2.60
C PHE A 86 -6.41 -1.99 -3.09
N ILE A 87 -6.59 -2.15 -4.40
CA ILE A 87 -7.72 -2.92 -4.94
C ILE A 87 -7.65 -4.38 -4.46
N GLY A 88 -6.46 -5.00 -4.52
CA GLY A 88 -6.24 -6.37 -4.06
C GLY A 88 -6.53 -6.56 -2.58
N TYR A 89 -6.13 -5.62 -1.73
CA TYR A 89 -6.42 -5.67 -0.30
C TYR A 89 -7.92 -5.62 0.00
N ALA A 90 -8.69 -4.87 -0.78
CA ALA A 90 -10.14 -4.78 -0.60
C ALA A 90 -10.88 -6.01 -1.14
N LEU A 91 -10.49 -6.50 -2.32
CA LEU A 91 -11.25 -7.54 -3.02
C LEU A 91 -10.80 -8.97 -2.73
N VAL A 92 -9.50 -9.16 -2.46
CA VAL A 92 -8.89 -10.49 -2.27
C VAL A 92 -7.92 -10.50 -1.07
N PRO A 93 -8.38 -10.08 0.13
CA PRO A 93 -7.54 -10.01 1.34
C PRO A 93 -6.97 -11.38 1.76
N ASN A 94 -7.54 -12.49 1.31
CA ASN A 94 -6.98 -13.84 1.53
C ASN A 94 -5.59 -14.05 0.90
N TYR A 95 -5.17 -13.21 -0.06
CA TYR A 95 -3.81 -13.19 -0.61
C TYR A 95 -2.89 -12.17 0.09
N ALA A 96 -3.25 -11.70 1.29
CA ALA A 96 -2.55 -10.63 2.01
C ALA A 96 -1.04 -10.84 2.16
N LEU A 97 -0.55 -12.09 2.29
CA LEU A 97 0.90 -12.34 2.35
C LEU A 97 1.62 -11.93 1.06
N ILE A 98 1.07 -12.31 -0.09
CA ILE A 98 1.63 -11.95 -1.40
C ILE A 98 1.51 -10.44 -1.62
N LEU A 99 0.35 -9.87 -1.31
CA LEU A 99 0.11 -8.44 -1.39
C LEU A 99 1.11 -7.66 -0.52
N LEU A 100 1.37 -8.11 0.71
CA LEU A 100 2.32 -7.50 1.64
C LEU A 100 3.75 -7.48 1.09
N VAL A 101 4.21 -8.60 0.52
CA VAL A 101 5.56 -8.67 -0.09
C VAL A 101 5.70 -7.64 -1.22
N ILE A 102 4.72 -7.60 -2.12
CA ILE A 102 4.72 -6.65 -3.25
C ILE A 102 4.62 -5.20 -2.71
N HIS A 103 3.81 -4.96 -1.68
CA HIS A 103 3.63 -3.65 -1.08
C HIS A 103 4.95 -3.12 -0.47
N VAL A 104 5.71 -3.96 0.22
CA VAL A 104 7.04 -3.59 0.73
C VAL A 104 7.98 -3.20 -0.40
N ILE A 105 7.95 -3.90 -1.54
CA ILE A 105 8.75 -3.55 -2.72
C ILE A 105 8.35 -2.17 -3.25
N VAL A 106 7.05 -1.90 -3.41
CA VAL A 106 6.53 -0.60 -3.86
C VAL A 106 6.99 0.53 -2.93
N ILE A 107 6.87 0.32 -1.62
CA ILE A 107 7.32 1.30 -0.61
C ILE A 107 8.81 1.61 -0.77
N GLN A 108 9.66 0.59 -0.91
CA GLN A 108 11.10 0.78 -1.09
C GLN A 108 11.43 1.54 -2.38
N VAL A 109 10.76 1.20 -3.48
CA VAL A 109 10.92 1.86 -4.78
C VAL A 109 10.55 3.34 -4.68
N MET A 110 9.43 3.67 -4.02
CA MET A 110 8.97 5.04 -3.84
C MET A 110 9.83 5.83 -2.86
N ALA A 111 10.27 5.21 -1.76
CA ALA A 111 11.12 5.87 -0.76
C ALA A 111 12.48 6.28 -1.33
N LYS A 112 13.03 5.47 -2.25
CA LYS A 112 14.31 5.70 -2.93
C LYS A 112 14.19 6.50 -4.24
N ALA A 113 12.98 6.90 -4.64
CA ALA A 113 12.81 7.66 -5.87
C ALA A 113 13.16 9.14 -5.63
N ASP A 114 14.01 9.69 -6.48
CA ASP A 114 14.31 11.10 -6.47
C ASP A 114 13.08 11.90 -6.87
N VAL A 115 12.66 12.78 -5.97
CA VAL A 115 11.63 13.77 -6.25
C VAL A 115 12.38 14.97 -6.78
N HIS A 116 12.56 15.06 -8.11
CA HIS A 116 13.15 16.27 -8.69
C HIS A 116 12.33 17.47 -8.19
N PRO A 117 12.96 18.42 -7.48
CA PRO A 117 12.29 19.67 -7.18
C PRO A 117 12.01 20.32 -8.53
N THR A 118 10.75 20.62 -8.82
CA THR A 118 10.45 21.62 -9.84
C THR A 118 11.11 22.90 -9.37
N THR A 119 12.30 23.20 -9.88
CA THR A 119 12.81 24.56 -9.97
C THR A 119 11.77 25.33 -10.76
N ILE A 120 10.85 25.99 -10.06
CA ILE A 120 10.18 27.15 -10.63
C ILE A 120 11.28 28.20 -10.64
N SER A 121 12.01 28.28 -11.76
CA SER A 121 12.81 29.46 -12.05
C SER A 121 11.81 30.59 -12.21
N ASN A 122 11.63 31.38 -11.15
CA ASN A 122 11.07 32.70 -11.26
C ASN A 122 12.07 33.54 -12.05
N GLU A 123 12.11 33.37 -13.37
CA GLU A 123 12.63 34.38 -14.27
C GLU A 123 11.58 35.48 -14.32
N VAL A 124 11.69 36.41 -13.37
CA VAL A 124 11.09 37.73 -13.51
C VAL A 124 12.10 38.53 -14.33
N ALA A 125 11.71 38.82 -15.57
CA ALA A 125 12.39 39.72 -16.50
C ALA A 125 12.41 41.17 -16.01
#